data_AF-A0A3D5NU49-F1
#
_entry.id   AF-A0A3D5NU49-F1
#
_cell.length_a   1.000
_cell.length_b   1.000
_cell.length_c   1.000
_cell.angle_alpha   90.00
_cell.angle_beta   90.00
_cell.angle_gamma   90.00
#
_symmetry.space_group_name_H-M   'P 1'
#
loop_
_entity.id
_entity.type
_entity.pdbx_description
1 polymer ?
#
loop_
_entity_poly.entity_id
_entity_poly.type
_entity_poly.pdbx_seq_one_letter_code
_entity_poly.pdbx_strand_id
1 'polypeptide(L)'
;FDHAIIECDFSNGRPLKGFREFEPRIPATTDITVGVLDIQSLGLLVNAANIHHLDKFLELTESSIGSLVTIQHLAKIVDDDEALFKNAVGKRVLYINKVEKEVDQALALSLFETIDVSKLDMVIEGSLIENRYFVLMKKAINKETEDEVFDFK
;
A
#
# COMPACT_ATOMS: atom_id res chain seq x y z
N PHE A 1 -17.98 -19.24 1.94
CA PHE A 1 -16.57 -18.82 2.00
C PHE A 1 -16.39 -18.09 3.31
N ASP A 2 -15.39 -18.49 4.08
CA ASP A 2 -15.01 -17.80 5.30
C ASP A 2 -13.79 -16.93 4.97
N HIS A 3 -13.97 -15.62 5.04
CA HIS A 3 -12.88 -14.65 4.86
C HIS A 3 -12.65 -13.93 6.18
N ALA A 4 -11.39 -13.81 6.58
CA ALA A 4 -10.98 -13.00 7.72
C ALA A 4 -10.15 -11.81 7.23
N ILE A 5 -10.45 -10.62 7.76
CA ILE A 5 -9.63 -9.42 7.55
C ILE A 5 -9.01 -9.08 8.89
N ILE A 6 -7.69 -8.93 8.92
CA ILE A 6 -6.92 -8.59 10.12
C ILE A 6 -6.21 -7.27 9.84
N GLU A 7 -6.56 -6.23 10.60
CA GLU A 7 -5.82 -4.97 10.59
C GLU A 7 -4.46 -5.18 11.25
N CYS A 8 -3.38 -5.01 10.47
CA CYS A 8 -2.02 -5.27 10.92
C CYS A 8 -1.20 -3.99 11.15
N ASP A 9 -1.74 -2.80 10.81
CA ASP A 9 -1.07 -1.52 11.04
C ASP A 9 -2.07 -0.41 11.41
N PHE A 10 -1.64 0.55 12.23
CA PHE A 10 -2.39 1.70 12.71
C PHE A 10 -1.62 3.01 12.47
N SER A 11 -2.23 3.94 11.72
CA SER A 11 -1.68 5.28 11.44
C SER A 11 -2.07 6.35 12.46
N ASN A 12 -2.78 5.99 13.54
CA ASN A 12 -3.35 6.94 14.50
C ASN A 12 -4.24 8.02 13.85
N GLY A 13 -5.00 7.63 12.84
CA GLY A 13 -5.93 8.50 12.11
C GLY A 13 -5.26 9.51 11.17
N ARG A 14 -3.94 9.41 10.96
CA ARG A 14 -3.21 10.30 10.05
C ARG A 14 -3.21 9.73 8.62
N PRO A 15 -3.27 10.58 7.58
CA PRO A 15 -3.26 10.13 6.18
C PRO A 15 -2.03 9.29 5.80
N LEU A 16 -0.87 9.60 6.39
CA LEU A 16 0.39 8.91 6.12
C LEU A 16 1.08 8.48 7.41
N LYS A 17 2.05 7.57 7.26
CA LYS A 17 2.84 7.02 8.33
C LYS A 17 4.29 6.77 7.87
N GLY A 18 5.23 6.92 8.80
CA GLY A 18 6.56 6.34 8.73
C GLY A 18 6.62 4.96 9.40
N PHE A 19 7.33 4.03 8.78
CA PHE A 19 7.36 2.62 9.17
C PHE A 19 8.51 2.37 10.15
N ARG A 20 8.24 1.65 11.24
CA ARG A 20 9.24 1.35 12.27
C ARG A 20 9.90 -0.01 12.06
N GLU A 21 10.96 -0.30 12.79
CA GLU A 21 11.58 -1.63 12.80
C GLU A 21 10.63 -2.70 13.35
N PHE A 22 9.91 -2.36 14.43
CA PHE A 22 9.00 -3.26 15.15
C PHE A 22 7.55 -3.11 14.70
N GLU A 23 7.28 -3.22 13.40
CA GLU A 23 5.90 -3.35 12.90
C GLU A 23 5.30 -4.72 13.28
N PRO A 24 3.97 -4.82 13.44
CA PRO A 24 3.32 -6.09 13.74
C PRO A 24 3.64 -7.14 12.67
N ARG A 25 3.84 -8.39 13.11
CA ARG A 25 4.05 -9.51 12.17
C ARG A 25 2.74 -9.89 11.51
N ILE A 26 2.77 -10.01 10.19
CA ILE A 26 1.66 -10.55 9.40
C ILE A 26 1.64 -12.08 9.61
N PRO A 27 0.46 -12.71 9.83
CA PRO A 27 0.36 -14.16 9.97
C PRO A 27 0.95 -14.90 8.77
N ALA A 28 1.67 -16.00 9.04
CA ALA A 28 2.29 -16.80 7.97
C ALA A 28 1.25 -17.50 7.06
N THR A 29 0.00 -17.62 7.52
CA THR A 29 -1.12 -18.19 6.76
C THR A 29 -1.85 -17.17 5.90
N THR A 30 -1.34 -15.94 5.79
CA THR A 30 -1.96 -14.88 4.98
C THR A 30 -1.81 -15.17 3.48
N ASP A 31 -2.93 -15.27 2.77
CA ASP A 31 -2.94 -15.43 1.31
C ASP A 31 -2.67 -14.11 0.56
N ILE A 32 -3.11 -12.98 1.14
CA ILE A 32 -3.09 -11.66 0.52
C ILE A 32 -2.74 -10.61 1.57
N THR A 33 -1.70 -9.82 1.31
CA THR A 33 -1.39 -8.59 2.04
C THR A 33 -1.84 -7.39 1.22
N VAL A 34 -2.71 -6.55 1.81
CA VAL A 34 -3.22 -5.33 1.17
C VAL A 34 -2.55 -4.10 1.79
N GLY A 35 -1.71 -3.42 1.02
CA GLY A 35 -1.20 -2.10 1.37
C GLY A 35 -2.21 -1.03 0.98
N VAL A 36 -2.69 -0.25 1.94
CA VAL A 36 -3.68 0.82 1.70
C VAL A 36 -2.97 2.17 1.72
N LEU A 37 -3.16 2.95 0.66
CA LEU A 37 -2.53 4.26 0.50
C LEU A 37 -3.58 5.33 0.20
N ASP A 38 -3.53 6.44 0.91
CA ASP A 38 -4.44 7.58 0.70
C ASP A 38 -3.90 8.52 -0.39
N ILE A 39 -4.56 8.60 -1.54
CA ILE A 39 -4.09 9.46 -2.64
C ILE A 39 -4.24 10.96 -2.33
N GLN A 40 -5.20 11.33 -1.48
CA GLN A 40 -5.45 12.71 -1.07
C GLN A 40 -4.36 13.22 -0.10
N SER A 41 -3.41 12.36 0.27
CA SER A 41 -2.22 12.76 1.01
C SER A 41 -1.20 13.54 0.16
N LEU A 42 -1.27 13.46 -1.17
CA LEU A 42 -0.45 14.25 -2.07
C LEU A 42 -0.74 15.75 -1.89
N GLY A 43 0.31 16.55 -1.83
CA GLY A 43 0.19 17.98 -1.59
C GLY A 43 -0.10 18.37 -0.14
N LEU A 44 -0.23 17.42 0.79
CA LEU A 44 -0.25 17.76 2.22
C LEU A 44 1.12 18.23 2.70
N LEU A 45 1.15 19.03 3.76
CA LEU A 45 2.40 19.40 4.41
C LEU A 45 3.00 18.21 5.15
N VAL A 46 4.30 18.01 4.98
CA VAL A 46 5.12 17.08 5.75
C VAL A 46 5.24 17.62 7.18
N ASN A 47 4.40 17.11 8.08
CA ASN A 47 4.38 17.49 9.48
C ASN A 47 3.73 16.40 10.35
N ALA A 48 3.81 16.58 11.67
CA ALA A 48 3.27 15.63 12.63
C ALA A 48 1.73 15.65 12.72
N ALA A 49 1.02 16.59 12.09
CA ALA A 49 -0.43 16.54 12.03
C ALA A 49 -0.90 15.56 10.95
N ASN A 50 -0.20 15.50 9.82
CA ASN A 50 -0.56 14.68 8.66
C ASN A 50 0.16 13.32 8.62
N ILE A 51 1.28 13.17 9.34
CA ILE A 51 2.14 11.99 9.23
C ILE A 51 2.40 11.38 10.61
N HIS A 52 2.07 10.11 10.77
CA HIS A 52 2.41 9.31 11.95
C HIS A 52 3.88 8.89 11.90
N HIS A 53 4.60 8.90 13.03
CA HIS A 53 6.05 8.63 13.04
C HIS A 53 6.84 9.47 12.01
N LEU A 54 6.69 10.79 12.09
CA LEU A 54 7.26 11.72 11.13
C LEU A 54 8.77 11.54 10.94
N ASP A 55 9.51 11.24 12.01
CA ASP A 55 10.94 10.95 11.98
C ASP A 55 11.28 9.82 10.98
N LYS A 56 10.52 8.72 11.03
CA LYS A 56 10.70 7.58 10.12
C LYS A 56 10.25 7.87 8.69
N PHE A 57 9.23 8.70 8.53
CA PHE A 57 8.83 9.16 7.21
C PHE A 57 9.93 10.03 6.56
N LEU A 58 10.54 10.94 7.33
CA LEU A 58 11.63 11.80 6.85
C LEU A 58 12.85 10.96 6.47
N GLU A 59 13.19 9.95 7.27
CA GLU A 59 14.28 9.01 6.99
C GLU A 59 14.05 8.25 5.67
N LEU A 60 12.85 7.70 5.47
CA LEU A 60 12.49 6.96 4.26
C LEU A 60 12.46 7.86 3.01
N THR A 61 11.83 9.03 3.13
CA THR A 61 11.51 9.87 1.96
C THR A 61 12.60 10.88 1.64
N GLU A 62 13.49 11.17 2.59
CA GLU A 62 14.47 12.27 2.56
C GLU A 62 13.80 13.64 2.40
N SER A 63 12.54 13.76 2.85
CA SER A 63 11.77 14.99 2.78
C SER A 63 12.12 15.97 3.90
N SER A 64 11.58 17.19 3.84
CA SER A 64 11.80 18.23 4.84
C SER A 64 10.49 18.63 5.49
N ILE A 65 10.53 18.92 6.80
CA ILE A 65 9.35 19.42 7.51
C ILE A 65 8.86 20.72 6.85
N GLY A 66 7.56 20.79 6.59
CA GLY A 66 6.93 21.93 5.91
C GLY A 66 6.98 21.88 4.38
N SER A 67 7.70 20.93 3.77
CA SER A 67 7.55 20.66 2.33
C SER A 67 6.22 19.99 2.03
N LEU A 68 5.84 19.93 0.76
CA LEU A 68 4.67 19.16 0.33
C LEU A 68 5.03 17.68 0.16
N VAL A 69 4.08 16.81 0.42
CA VAL A 69 4.14 15.39 0.04
C VAL A 69 4.07 15.31 -1.49
N THR A 70 5.08 14.68 -2.09
CA THR A 70 5.20 14.49 -3.53
C THR A 70 4.86 13.06 -3.93
N ILE A 71 4.67 12.85 -5.23
CA ILE A 71 4.42 11.52 -5.77
C ILE A 71 5.61 10.58 -5.56
N GLN A 72 6.83 11.11 -5.59
CA GLN A 72 8.04 10.35 -5.28
C GLN A 72 8.08 9.89 -3.83
N HIS A 73 7.55 10.67 -2.88
CA HIS A 73 7.44 10.23 -1.49
C HIS A 73 6.49 9.03 -1.37
N LEU A 74 5.35 9.08 -2.05
CA LEU A 74 4.39 7.97 -2.07
C LEU A 74 4.95 6.74 -2.79
N ALA A 75 5.67 6.93 -3.90
CA ALA A 75 6.30 5.83 -4.61
C ALA A 75 7.35 5.13 -3.73
N LYS A 76 8.22 5.89 -3.02
CA LYS A 76 9.15 5.34 -2.04
C LYS A 76 8.44 4.50 -0.96
N ILE A 77 7.27 4.94 -0.47
CA ILE A 77 6.49 4.17 0.52
C ILE A 77 6.02 2.83 -0.04
N VAL A 78 5.64 2.78 -1.32
CA VAL A 78 5.16 1.55 -1.97
C VAL A 78 6.33 0.61 -2.30
N ASP A 79 7.42 1.17 -2.82
CA ASP A 79 8.52 0.40 -3.42
C ASP A 79 9.59 -0.05 -2.42
N ASP A 80 9.70 0.63 -1.27
CA ASP A 80 10.68 0.27 -0.24
C ASP A 80 10.22 -0.97 0.56
N ASP A 81 11.10 -1.97 0.65
CA ASP A 81 10.80 -3.25 1.28
C ASP A 81 10.63 -3.14 2.81
N GLU A 82 11.07 -2.04 3.42
CA GLU A 82 10.91 -1.72 4.84
C GLU A 82 9.74 -0.75 5.11
N ALA A 83 8.92 -0.45 4.08
CA ALA A 83 7.78 0.46 4.18
C ALA A 83 6.42 -0.25 4.10
N LEU A 84 5.54 0.12 3.14
CA LEU A 84 4.13 -0.29 3.11
C LEU A 84 3.94 -1.81 3.08
N PHE A 85 4.83 -2.52 2.39
CA PHE A 85 4.80 -3.98 2.26
C PHE A 85 5.83 -4.68 3.16
N LYS A 86 6.31 -4.00 4.21
CA LYS A 86 7.17 -4.63 5.22
C LYS A 86 6.49 -5.86 5.80
N ASN A 87 7.22 -6.97 5.86
CA ASN A 87 6.74 -8.27 6.32
C ASN A 87 5.57 -8.87 5.51
N ALA A 88 5.24 -8.36 4.32
CA ALA A 88 4.14 -8.87 3.51
C ALA A 88 4.28 -10.38 3.21
N VAL A 89 3.18 -11.11 3.43
CA VAL A 89 3.06 -12.55 3.14
C VAL A 89 1.98 -12.75 2.08
N GLY A 90 2.16 -13.74 1.21
CA GLY A 90 1.25 -14.02 0.12
C GLY A 90 1.30 -12.95 -0.97
N LYS A 91 0.17 -12.72 -1.64
CA LYS A 91 0.06 -11.75 -2.74
C LYS A 91 0.12 -10.32 -2.23
N ARG A 92 0.89 -9.47 -2.89
CA ARG A 92 0.99 -8.03 -2.58
C ARG A 92 -0.02 -7.25 -3.41
N VAL A 93 -1.02 -6.68 -2.76
CA VAL A 93 -2.06 -5.87 -3.39
C VAL A 93 -1.93 -4.43 -2.91
N LEU A 94 -1.71 -3.50 -3.82
CA LEU A 94 -1.81 -2.07 -3.51
C LEU A 94 -3.25 -1.61 -3.73
N TYR A 95 -3.84 -0.99 -2.71
CA TYR A 95 -5.10 -0.27 -2.82
C TYR A 95 -4.88 1.23 -2.62
N ILE A 96 -5.02 1.98 -3.72
CA ILE A 96 -5.01 3.44 -3.74
C ILE A 96 -6.43 3.92 -3.41
N ASN A 97 -6.62 4.32 -2.15
CA ASN A 97 -7.91 4.69 -1.58
C ASN A 97 -8.17 6.21 -1.72
N LYS A 98 -9.42 6.61 -1.50
CA LYS A 98 -9.96 7.98 -1.59
C LYS A 98 -9.87 8.62 -2.98
N VAL A 99 -9.99 7.80 -4.02
CA VAL A 99 -10.18 8.28 -5.40
C VAL A 99 -11.64 8.67 -5.59
N GLU A 100 -11.98 9.92 -5.29
CA GLU A 100 -13.37 10.42 -5.23
C GLU A 100 -13.64 11.50 -6.28
N LYS A 101 -12.59 12.17 -6.75
CA LYS A 101 -12.67 13.23 -7.76
C LYS A 101 -11.83 12.86 -8.98
N GLU A 102 -12.10 13.51 -10.12
CA GLU A 102 -11.29 13.35 -11.35
C GLU A 102 -9.81 13.65 -11.11
N VAL A 103 -9.50 14.64 -10.27
CA VAL A 103 -8.12 14.94 -9.89
C VAL A 103 -7.48 13.78 -9.12
N ASP A 104 -8.21 13.13 -8.22
CA ASP A 104 -7.68 12.01 -7.44
C ASP A 104 -7.35 10.83 -8.36
N GLN A 105 -8.16 10.60 -9.40
CA GLN A 105 -7.91 9.57 -10.39
C GLN A 105 -6.66 9.87 -11.23
N ALA A 106 -6.48 11.12 -11.67
CA ALA A 106 -5.27 11.52 -12.37
C ALA A 106 -4.01 11.33 -11.50
N LEU A 107 -4.11 11.62 -10.20
CA LEU A 107 -3.03 11.40 -9.25
C LEU A 107 -2.76 9.91 -9.01
N ALA A 108 -3.79 9.08 -8.89
CA ALA A 108 -3.67 7.63 -8.73
C ALA A 108 -3.00 6.97 -9.95
N LEU A 109 -3.37 7.38 -11.16
CA LEU A 109 -2.72 6.94 -12.41
C LEU A 109 -1.26 7.40 -12.46
N SER A 110 -0.98 8.66 -12.10
CA SER A 110 0.40 9.17 -12.05
C SER A 110 1.25 8.36 -11.05
N LEU A 111 0.68 7.96 -9.91
CA LEU A 111 1.37 7.15 -8.92
C LEU A 111 1.63 5.75 -9.45
N PHE A 112 0.62 5.14 -10.08
CA PHE A 112 0.73 3.83 -10.72
C PHE A 112 1.84 3.80 -11.79
N GLU A 113 2.03 4.88 -12.56
CA GLU A 113 3.12 5.02 -13.53
C GLU A 113 4.50 5.23 -12.88
N THR A 114 4.54 5.67 -11.62
CA THR A 114 5.79 5.99 -10.91
C THR A 114 6.35 4.80 -10.12
N ILE A 115 5.49 3.91 -9.61
CA ILE A 115 5.88 2.78 -8.75
C ILE A 115 6.46 1.59 -9.53
N ASP A 116 7.27 0.79 -8.85
CA ASP A 116 7.75 -0.50 -9.38
C ASP A 116 6.65 -1.57 -9.27
N VAL A 117 5.77 -1.56 -10.26
CA VAL A 117 4.67 -2.53 -10.39
C VAL A 117 5.15 -3.99 -10.47
N SER A 118 6.44 -4.25 -10.75
CA SER A 118 6.98 -5.61 -10.76
C SER A 118 7.02 -6.25 -9.37
N LYS A 119 6.95 -5.45 -8.28
CA LYS A 119 6.86 -5.92 -6.90
C LYS A 119 5.44 -6.26 -6.44
N LEU A 120 4.41 -5.95 -7.24
CA LEU A 120 3.01 -6.06 -6.86
C LEU A 120 2.29 -7.14 -7.69
N ASP A 121 1.31 -7.81 -7.09
CA ASP A 121 0.46 -8.78 -7.79
C ASP A 121 -0.81 -8.13 -8.35
N MET A 122 -1.27 -7.04 -7.72
CA MET A 122 -2.46 -6.32 -8.14
C MET A 122 -2.41 -4.87 -7.66
N VAL A 123 -2.92 -3.95 -8.48
CA VAL A 123 -3.14 -2.56 -8.11
C VAL A 123 -4.60 -2.21 -8.34
N ILE A 124 -5.24 -1.69 -7.30
CA ILE A 124 -6.64 -1.25 -7.30
C ILE A 124 -6.66 0.22 -6.93
N GLU A 125 -7.45 1.02 -7.65
CA GLU A 125 -7.83 2.36 -7.21
C GLU A 125 -9.30 2.40 -6.84
N GLY A 126 -9.71 3.32 -5.96
CA GLY A 126 -11.12 3.53 -5.68
C GLY A 126 -11.43 4.33 -4.43
N SER A 127 -12.71 4.31 -4.07
CA SER A 127 -13.22 4.87 -2.81
C SER A 127 -14.05 3.83 -2.07
N LEU A 128 -13.67 3.58 -0.81
CA LEU A 128 -14.45 2.74 0.11
C LEU A 128 -15.82 3.35 0.42
N ILE A 129 -15.91 4.69 0.51
CA ILE A 129 -17.16 5.38 0.86
C ILE A 129 -18.14 5.33 -0.32
N GLU A 130 -17.64 5.50 -1.54
CA GLU A 130 -18.47 5.42 -2.75
C GLU A 130 -18.69 3.99 -3.25
N ASN A 131 -18.01 3.01 -2.65
CA ASN A 131 -18.03 1.61 -3.06
C ASN A 131 -17.71 1.41 -4.56
N ARG A 132 -16.69 2.13 -5.04
CA ARG A 132 -16.27 2.16 -6.44
C ARG A 132 -14.80 1.77 -6.53
N TYR A 133 -14.49 0.78 -7.37
CA TYR A 133 -13.15 0.20 -7.49
C TYR A 133 -12.81 -0.11 -8.94
N PHE A 134 -11.57 0.17 -9.34
CA PHE A 134 -11.03 -0.15 -10.65
C PHE A 134 -9.70 -0.87 -10.50
N VAL A 135 -9.51 -1.92 -11.30
CA VAL A 135 -8.26 -2.68 -11.34
C VAL A 135 -7.36 -2.04 -12.39
N LEU A 136 -6.24 -1.45 -11.94
CA LEU A 136 -5.23 -0.86 -12.83
C LEU A 136 -4.28 -1.93 -13.37
N MET A 137 -3.95 -2.92 -12.53
CA MET A 137 -3.08 -4.03 -12.91
C MET A 137 -3.43 -5.28 -12.12
N LYS A 138 -3.27 -6.44 -12.78
CA LYS A 138 -3.33 -7.76 -12.15
C LYS A 138 -2.33 -8.67 -12.85
N LYS A 139 -1.36 -9.21 -12.11
CA LYS A 139 -0.45 -10.23 -12.65
C LYS A 139 -1.23 -11.49 -13.01
N ALA A 140 -0.86 -12.07 -14.15
CA ALA A 140 -1.37 -13.37 -14.53
C ALA A 140 -0.92 -14.42 -13.50
N ILE A 141 -1.83 -15.31 -13.12
CA ILE A 141 -1.49 -16.46 -12.28
C ILE A 141 -0.85 -17.49 -13.21
N ASN A 142 0.44 -17.80 -13.02
CA ASN A 142 1.04 -18.98 -13.65
C ASN A 142 0.43 -20.22 -12.98
N LYS A 143 -0.40 -20.97 -13.71
CA LYS A 143 -0.97 -22.25 -13.28
C LYS A 143 0.07 -23.38 -13.36
N GLU A 144 1.16 -23.30 -12.59
CA GLU A 144 2.18 -24.37 -12.58
C GLU A 144 2.43 -25.01 -11.20
N THR A 145 1.54 -24.82 -10.22
CA THR A 145 1.65 -25.52 -8.92
C THR A 145 0.30 -26.00 -8.40
N GLU A 146 -0.45 -26.74 -9.23
CA GLU A 146 -1.58 -27.59 -8.77
C GLU A 146 -1.26 -29.10 -8.81
N ASP A 147 -0.06 -29.52 -9.23
CA ASP A 147 0.32 -30.94 -9.37
C ASP A 147 1.32 -31.45 -8.31
N GLU A 148 1.49 -30.77 -7.16
CA GLU A 148 2.10 -31.41 -5.99
C GLU A 148 1.03 -32.17 -5.19
N VAL A 149 0.83 -33.40 -5.66
CA VAL A 149 0.17 -34.52 -5.00
C VAL A 149 0.50 -34.56 -3.49
N PHE A 150 -0.47 -34.22 -2.64
CA PHE A 150 -0.49 -34.69 -1.26
C PHE A 150 -1.23 -36.03 -1.22
N ASP A 151 -0.48 -37.11 -1.46
CA ASP A 151 -0.89 -38.48 -1.12
C ASP A 151 -0.58 -38.69 0.37
N PHE A 152 -1.59 -38.52 1.23
CA PHE A 152 -1.54 -39.04 2.59
C PHE A 152 -2.24 -40.41 2.59
N LYS A 153 -1.42 -41.46 2.60
CA LYS A 153 -1.81 -42.78 3.08
C LYS A 153 -2.07 -42.77 4.58
#